data_AF-A0A4Q3IFF4-F1
#
_entry.id   AF-A0A4Q3IFF4-F1
#
_cell.length_a   1.000
_cell.length_b   1.000
_cell.length_c   1.000
_cell.angle_alpha   90.00
_cell.angle_beta   90.00
_cell.angle_gamma   90.00
#
_symmetry.space_group_name_H-M   'P 1'
#
loop_
_entity.id
_entity.type
_entity.pdbx_description
1 polymer ?
#
loop_
_entity_poly.entity_id
_entity_poly.type
_entity_poly.pdbx_seq_one_letter_code
_entity_poly.pdbx_strand_id
1 'polypeptide(L)'
;MTAATNQGATMTAPATPTLAEATRVWLKIGLLSFGGPAGQIALMHKELVEERRWIGERRFLHALNYCMLLPGPEAQQLATYIGWLMHRTLGGLIAGLLFILPGALVMWGLSLLYVLYRQIPLVDALFFGVKAAVLAIVVEAGLRISKRALKNRA
;
A
#
# COMPACT_ATOMS: atom_id res chain seq x y z
N MET A 1 -28.67 48.86 9.65
CA MET A 1 -27.93 47.93 10.54
C MET A 1 -28.62 46.57 10.49
N THR A 2 -28.33 45.78 9.46
CA THR A 2 -28.81 44.40 9.31
C THR A 2 -27.64 43.48 9.64
N ALA A 3 -27.72 42.81 10.78
CA ALA A 3 -26.69 41.92 11.28
C ALA A 3 -26.60 40.67 10.38
N ALA A 4 -25.42 40.45 9.80
CA ALA A 4 -25.09 39.22 9.11
C ALA A 4 -24.96 38.10 10.14
N THR A 5 -25.91 37.17 10.16
CA THR A 5 -25.82 35.92 10.92
C THR A 5 -24.71 35.07 10.29
N ASN A 6 -23.53 35.11 10.91
CA ASN A 6 -22.36 34.34 10.53
C ASN A 6 -22.65 32.85 10.83
N GLN A 7 -23.05 32.09 9.80
CA GLN A 7 -23.19 30.64 9.88
C GLN A 7 -21.79 30.03 9.95
N GLY A 8 -21.28 29.83 11.16
CA GLY A 8 -20.08 29.04 11.41
C GLY A 8 -20.31 27.63 10.91
N ALA A 9 -19.70 27.28 9.78
CA ALA A 9 -19.62 25.91 9.31
C ALA A 9 -19.00 25.06 10.43
N THR A 10 -19.79 24.17 11.04
CA THR A 10 -19.30 23.18 11.98
C THR A 10 -18.35 22.26 11.22
N MET A 11 -17.05 22.52 11.31
CA MET A 11 -16.03 21.58 10.86
C MET A 11 -16.20 20.29 11.66
N THR A 12 -16.88 19.30 11.08
CA THR A 12 -17.04 17.98 11.68
C THR A 12 -15.64 17.42 11.93
N ALA A 13 -15.27 17.24 13.19
CA ALA A 13 -13.97 16.70 13.55
C ALA A 13 -13.79 15.30 12.90
N PRO A 14 -12.56 14.94 12.48
CA PRO A 14 -12.30 13.62 11.92
C PRO A 14 -12.73 12.55 12.93
N ALA A 15 -13.63 11.66 12.51
CA ALA A 15 -14.11 10.58 13.34
C ALA A 15 -12.97 9.59 13.56
N THR A 16 -12.58 9.38 14.82
CA THR A 16 -11.61 8.35 15.18
C THR A 16 -12.25 6.98 15.02
N PRO A 17 -11.77 6.12 14.11
CA PRO A 17 -12.37 4.80 13.95
C PRO A 17 -12.07 3.89 15.11
N THR A 18 -12.90 2.87 15.27
CA THR A 18 -12.56 1.75 16.14
C THR A 18 -11.42 0.92 15.57
N LEU A 19 -10.73 0.19 16.44
CA LEU A 19 -9.64 -0.69 16.02
C LEU A 19 -10.10 -1.76 15.02
N ALA A 20 -11.30 -2.31 15.22
CA ALA A 20 -11.88 -3.31 14.33
C ALA A 20 -12.14 -2.75 12.92
N GLU A 21 -12.66 -1.53 12.83
CA GLU A 21 -12.87 -0.85 11.54
C GLU A 21 -11.55 -0.57 10.84
N ALA A 22 -10.56 -0.02 11.57
CA ALA A 22 -9.24 0.23 11.02
C ALA A 22 -8.58 -1.06 10.53
N THR A 23 -8.67 -2.15 11.29
CA THR A 23 -8.12 -3.47 10.92
C THR A 23 -8.72 -3.98 9.61
N ARG A 24 -10.04 -3.86 9.41
CA ARG A 24 -10.70 -4.24 8.15
C ARG A 24 -10.21 -3.41 6.96
N VAL A 25 -9.97 -2.12 7.17
CA VAL A 25 -9.44 -1.23 6.13
C VAL A 25 -8.00 -1.56 5.80
N TRP A 26 -7.15 -1.79 6.80
CA TRP A 26 -5.78 -2.21 6.56
C TRP A 26 -5.69 -3.55 5.82
N LEU A 27 -6.57 -4.50 6.15
CA LEU A 27 -6.68 -5.76 5.42
C LEU A 27 -7.11 -5.54 3.96
N LYS A 28 -8.13 -4.68 3.73
CA LYS A 28 -8.56 -4.30 2.39
C LYS A 28 -7.42 -3.65 1.59
N ILE A 29 -6.70 -2.71 2.20
CA ILE A 29 -5.55 -2.05 1.58
C ILE A 29 -4.47 -3.08 1.24
N GLY A 30 -4.13 -4.00 2.15
CA GLY A 30 -3.16 -5.06 1.89
C GLY A 30 -3.56 -5.99 0.74
N LEU A 31 -4.85 -6.37 0.67
CA LEU A 31 -5.39 -7.20 -0.41
C LEU A 31 -5.45 -6.48 -1.77
N LEU A 32 -5.61 -5.16 -1.77
CA LEU A 32 -5.77 -4.34 -2.97
C LEU A 32 -4.53 -3.52 -3.33
N SER A 33 -3.39 -3.75 -2.66
CA SER A 33 -2.14 -2.98 -2.84
C SER A 33 -1.39 -3.35 -4.13
N PHE A 34 -1.97 -3.02 -5.28
CA PHE A 34 -1.37 -3.18 -6.60
C PHE A 34 -1.08 -1.82 -7.26
N GLY A 35 -0.35 -1.84 -8.38
CA GLY A 35 -0.05 -0.61 -9.14
C GLY A 35 1.22 0.13 -8.71
N GLY A 36 2.10 -0.51 -7.93
CA GLY A 36 3.34 0.08 -7.44
C GLY A 36 3.13 1.12 -6.33
N PRO A 37 4.19 1.83 -5.91
CA PRO A 37 4.12 2.75 -4.77
C PRO A 37 3.08 3.85 -4.94
N ALA A 38 2.99 4.47 -6.11
CA ALA A 38 2.02 5.53 -6.39
C ALA A 38 0.56 5.02 -6.31
N GLY A 39 0.28 3.83 -6.85
CA GLY A 39 -1.05 3.22 -6.77
C GLY A 39 -1.45 2.87 -5.34
N GLN A 40 -0.51 2.33 -4.56
CA GLN A 40 -0.73 2.01 -3.14
C GLN A 40 -0.96 3.27 -2.30
N ILE A 41 -0.22 4.35 -2.55
CA ILE A 41 -0.41 5.64 -1.87
C ILE A 41 -1.76 6.26 -2.25
N ALA A 42 -2.15 6.21 -3.52
CA ALA A 42 -3.45 6.69 -3.99
C ALA A 42 -4.60 5.90 -3.35
N LEU A 43 -4.47 4.58 -3.20
CA LEU A 43 -5.46 3.76 -2.52
C LEU A 43 -5.61 4.15 -1.05
N MET A 44 -4.49 4.37 -0.33
CA MET A 44 -4.53 4.82 1.06
C MET A 44 -5.15 6.21 1.19
N HIS A 45 -4.81 7.14 0.30
CA HIS A 45 -5.40 8.48 0.29
C HIS A 45 -6.93 8.40 0.08
N LYS A 46 -7.38 7.67 -0.94
CA LYS A 46 -8.80 7.46 -1.22
C LYS A 46 -9.55 6.88 -0.01
N GLU A 47 -9.07 5.78 0.57
CA GLU A 47 -9.76 5.12 1.69
C GLU A 47 -9.73 5.97 2.97
N LEU A 48 -8.58 6.56 3.32
CA LEU A 48 -8.37 7.17 4.64
C LEU A 48 -8.75 8.66 4.68
N VAL A 49 -8.58 9.37 3.56
CA VAL A 49 -8.81 10.82 3.46
C VAL A 49 -10.17 11.10 2.81
N GLU A 50 -10.45 10.53 1.64
CA GLU A 50 -11.63 10.88 0.85
C GLU A 50 -12.90 10.17 1.35
N GLU A 51 -12.89 8.84 1.39
CA GLU A 51 -14.07 8.03 1.69
C GLU A 51 -14.41 8.08 3.19
N ARG A 52 -13.42 7.86 4.05
CA ARG A 52 -13.66 7.71 5.50
C ARG A 52 -13.37 8.96 6.31
N ARG A 53 -12.55 9.87 5.78
CA ARG A 53 -12.16 11.13 6.44
C ARG A 53 -11.59 10.93 7.85
N TRP A 54 -10.84 9.84 8.06
CA TRP A 54 -10.18 9.52 9.33
C TRP A 54 -8.92 10.35 9.56
N ILE A 55 -8.27 10.76 8.47
CA ILE A 55 -7.10 11.63 8.48
C ILE A 55 -7.31 12.75 7.48
N GLY A 56 -7.04 13.99 7.87
CA GLY A 56 -7.16 15.13 6.97
C GLY A 56 -6.02 15.20 5.95
N GLU A 57 -6.28 15.84 4.81
CA GLU A 57 -5.34 16.03 3.69
C GLU A 57 -3.95 16.47 4.16
N ARG A 58 -3.88 17.55 4.94
CA ARG A 58 -2.61 18.09 5.45
C ARG A 58 -1.83 17.07 6.28
N ARG A 59 -2.52 16.30 7.12
CA ARG A 59 -1.87 15.30 7.98
C ARG A 59 -1.39 14.11 7.16
N PHE A 60 -2.15 13.68 6.16
CA PHE A 60 -1.73 12.65 5.21
C PHE A 60 -0.49 13.08 4.42
N LEU A 61 -0.48 14.28 3.85
CA LEU A 61 0.67 14.80 3.11
C LEU A 61 1.91 14.99 3.99
N HIS A 62 1.75 15.44 5.24
CA HIS A 62 2.87 15.49 6.18
C HIS A 62 3.44 14.09 6.48
N ALA A 63 2.59 13.09 6.65
CA ALA A 63 3.00 11.70 6.83
C ALA A 63 3.75 11.18 5.59
N LEU A 64 3.21 11.42 4.39
CA LEU A 64 3.83 11.03 3.13
C LEU A 64 5.21 11.67 2.96
N ASN A 65 5.31 12.99 3.15
CA ASN A 65 6.58 13.71 3.04
C ASN A 65 7.63 13.18 4.04
N TYR A 66 7.20 12.80 5.25
CA TYR A 66 8.09 12.18 6.22
C TYR A 66 8.58 10.80 5.76
N CYS A 67 7.69 9.96 5.23
CA CYS A 67 8.05 8.65 4.68
C CYS A 67 8.95 8.74 3.45
N MET A 68 8.83 9.79 2.63
CA MET A 68 9.73 10.04 1.50
C MET A 68 11.16 10.40 1.92
N LEU A 69 11.36 10.91 3.14
CA LEU A 69 12.69 11.18 3.69
C LEU A 69 13.36 9.92 4.27
N LEU A 70 12.56 8.93 4.65
CA LEU A 70 13.05 7.69 5.25
C LEU A 70 13.49 6.71 4.14
N PRO A 71 14.64 6.04 4.28
CA PRO A 71 14.99 4.98 3.35
C PRO A 71 14.02 3.80 3.54
N GLY A 72 13.38 3.35 2.45
CA GLY A 72 12.58 2.13 2.46
C GLY A 72 11.33 2.19 1.57
N PRO A 73 10.45 1.18 1.69
CA PRO A 73 9.22 1.10 0.90
C PRO A 73 8.21 2.15 1.37
N GLU A 74 8.15 3.28 0.66
CA GLU A 74 7.36 4.47 0.99
C GLU A 74 5.90 4.15 1.39
N ALA A 75 5.19 3.35 0.59
CA ALA A 75 3.78 3.02 0.84
C ALA A 75 3.58 2.19 2.13
N GLN A 76 4.46 1.22 2.38
CA GLN A 76 4.38 0.40 3.60
C GLN A 76 4.73 1.22 4.84
N GLN A 77 5.73 2.10 4.75
CA GLN A 77 6.09 3.02 5.82
C GLN A 77 4.93 3.95 6.14
N LEU A 78 4.27 4.49 5.11
CA LEU A 78 3.10 5.34 5.26
C LEU A 78 1.93 4.61 5.93
N ALA A 79 1.62 3.39 5.48
CA ALA A 79 0.59 2.54 6.09
C ALA A 79 0.88 2.31 7.58
N THR A 80 2.12 1.93 7.91
CA THR A 80 2.56 1.68 9.29
C THR A 80 2.47 2.94 10.14
N TYR A 81 2.90 4.07 9.61
CA TYR A 81 2.90 5.35 10.32
C TYR A 81 1.48 5.89 10.54
N ILE A 82 0.60 5.83 9.53
CA ILE A 82 -0.80 6.22 9.69
C ILE A 82 -1.52 5.26 10.64
N GLY A 83 -1.28 3.96 10.55
CA GLY A 83 -1.77 2.98 11.52
C GLY A 83 -1.35 3.35 12.95
N TRP A 84 -0.11 3.79 13.13
CA TRP A 84 0.40 4.28 14.41
C TRP A 84 -0.26 5.59 14.86
N LEU A 85 -0.51 6.53 13.95
CA LEU A 85 -1.25 7.76 14.29
C LEU A 85 -2.68 7.47 14.76
N MET A 86 -3.31 6.41 14.25
CA MET A 86 -4.69 6.07 14.58
C MET A 86 -4.82 5.28 15.89
N HIS A 87 -3.97 4.27 16.13
CA HIS A 87 -4.07 3.37 17.29
C HIS A 87 -2.72 3.08 17.96
N ARG A 88 -1.76 4.00 17.86
CA ARG A 88 -0.41 3.91 18.46
C ARG A 88 0.31 2.62 18.01
N THR A 89 1.15 2.06 18.84
CA THR A 89 1.98 0.88 18.53
C THR A 89 1.16 -0.28 17.95
N LEU A 90 -0.01 -0.55 18.51
CA LEU A 90 -0.88 -1.64 18.08
C LEU A 90 -1.44 -1.39 16.67
N GLY A 91 -1.87 -0.16 16.38
CA GLY A 91 -2.32 0.22 15.04
C GLY A 91 -1.22 0.16 13.99
N GLY A 92 -0.01 0.58 14.34
CA GLY A 92 1.14 0.52 13.43
C GLY A 92 1.53 -0.92 13.09
N LEU A 93 1.58 -1.80 14.10
CA LEU A 93 1.84 -3.23 13.89
C LEU A 93 0.78 -3.89 13.01
N ILE A 94 -0.51 -3.63 13.28
CA ILE A 94 -1.60 -4.19 12.50
C ILE A 94 -1.55 -3.70 11.06
N ALA A 95 -1.39 -2.39 10.84
CA ALA A 95 -1.33 -1.81 9.51
C ALA A 95 -0.13 -2.35 8.71
N GLY A 96 1.07 -2.34 9.31
CA GLY A 96 2.28 -2.82 8.65
C GLY A 96 2.23 -4.32 8.35
N LEU A 97 1.74 -5.14 9.29
CA LEU A 97 1.61 -6.59 9.06
C LEU A 97 0.56 -6.90 8.00
N LEU A 98 -0.63 -6.31 8.09
CA LEU A 98 -1.70 -6.56 7.12
C LEU A 98 -1.37 -6.05 5.72
N PHE A 99 -0.44 -5.10 5.59
CA PHE A 99 0.07 -4.67 4.29
C PHE A 99 0.87 -5.77 3.57
N ILE A 100 1.65 -6.57 4.31
CA ILE A 100 2.56 -7.58 3.75
C ILE A 100 1.94 -8.99 3.77
N LEU A 101 1.20 -9.30 4.83
CA LEU A 101 0.71 -10.64 5.15
C LEU A 101 -0.10 -11.29 4.02
N PRO A 102 -1.02 -10.60 3.30
CA PRO A 102 -1.75 -11.22 2.21
C PRO A 102 -0.83 -11.73 1.10
N GLY A 103 0.16 -10.93 0.69
CA GLY A 103 1.15 -11.32 -0.30
C GLY A 103 2.03 -12.48 0.18
N ALA A 104 2.46 -12.44 1.44
CA ALA A 104 3.24 -13.51 2.04
C ALA A 104 2.48 -14.84 2.10
N LEU A 105 1.18 -14.82 2.44
CA LEU A 105 0.33 -16.01 2.47
C LEU A 105 0.13 -16.61 1.08
N VAL A 106 -0.08 -15.78 0.05
CA VAL A 106 -0.17 -16.24 -1.34
C VAL A 106 1.13 -16.90 -1.77
N MET A 107 2.28 -16.26 -1.52
CA MET A 107 3.59 -16.84 -1.86
C MET A 107 3.87 -18.14 -1.11
N TRP A 108 3.52 -18.21 0.16
CA TRP A 108 3.65 -19.42 0.96
C TRP A 108 2.75 -20.55 0.42
N GLY A 109 1.50 -20.25 0.08
CA GLY A 109 0.57 -21.20 -0.54
C GLY A 109 1.05 -21.73 -1.90
N LEU A 110 1.53 -20.84 -2.78
CA LEU A 110 2.13 -21.23 -4.06
C LEU A 110 3.38 -22.08 -3.89
N SER A 111 4.20 -21.77 -2.88
CA SER A 111 5.40 -22.55 -2.56
C SER A 111 5.05 -23.96 -2.07
N LEU A 112 4.03 -24.10 -1.22
CA LEU A 112 3.52 -25.40 -0.79
C LEU A 112 2.97 -26.20 -1.98
N LEU A 113 2.17 -25.57 -2.84
CA LEU A 113 1.63 -26.19 -4.05
C LEU A 113 2.76 -26.68 -4.97
N TYR A 114 3.81 -25.88 -5.15
CA TYR A 114 4.97 -26.27 -5.93
C TYR A 114 5.64 -27.52 -5.37
N VAL A 115 5.98 -27.53 -4.07
CA VAL A 115 6.72 -28.65 -3.46
C VAL A 115 5.90 -29.95 -3.48
N LEU A 116 4.59 -29.87 -3.23
CA LEU A 116 3.72 -31.05 -3.16
C LEU A 116 3.38 -31.63 -4.55
N TYR A 117 3.21 -30.79 -5.57
CA TYR A 117 2.65 -31.21 -6.85
C TYR A 117 3.62 -31.08 -8.04
N ARG A 118 4.91 -30.80 -7.80
CA ARG A 118 5.93 -30.68 -8.86
C ARG A 118 6.02 -31.91 -9.78
N GLN A 119 5.70 -33.10 -9.26
CA GLN A 119 5.77 -34.34 -10.03
C GLN A 119 4.73 -34.41 -11.17
N ILE A 120 3.70 -33.55 -11.14
CA ILE A 120 2.71 -33.46 -12.21
C ILE A 120 3.31 -32.63 -13.36
N PRO A 121 3.44 -33.19 -14.58
CA PRO A 121 4.06 -32.49 -15.71
C PRO A 121 3.43 -31.15 -16.05
N LEU A 122 2.11 -31.02 -15.85
CA LEU A 122 1.37 -29.77 -16.04
C LEU A 122 1.83 -28.67 -15.08
N VAL A 123 2.09 -29.01 -13.81
CA VAL A 123 2.54 -28.07 -12.79
C VAL A 123 3.96 -27.61 -13.12
N ASP A 124 4.86 -28.53 -13.47
CA ASP A 124 6.23 -28.16 -13.84
C ASP A 124 6.27 -27.27 -15.10
N ALA A 125 5.45 -27.57 -16.12
CA ALA A 125 5.31 -26.74 -17.32
C ALA A 125 4.75 -25.34 -17.00
N LEU A 126 3.76 -25.24 -16.11
CA LEU A 126 3.20 -23.96 -15.66
C LEU A 126 4.28 -23.10 -14.98
N PHE A 127 5.02 -23.68 -14.02
CA PHE A 127 6.10 -22.97 -13.32
C PHE A 127 7.25 -22.60 -14.27
N PHE A 128 7.54 -23.40 -15.29
CA PHE A 128 8.47 -23.04 -16.35
C PHE A 128 8.00 -21.80 -17.14
N GLY A 129 6.72 -21.76 -17.53
CA GLY A 129 6.12 -20.59 -18.16
C GLY A 129 6.19 -19.33 -17.29
N VAL A 130 5.90 -19.46 -15.99
CA VAL A 130 6.03 -18.36 -15.01
C VAL A 130 7.48 -17.86 -14.94
N LYS A 131 8.48 -18.76 -14.87
CA LYS A 131 9.90 -18.37 -14.87
C LYS A 131 10.27 -17.59 -16.13
N ALA A 132 9.81 -18.03 -17.30
CA ALA A 132 10.06 -17.33 -18.56
C ALA A 132 9.41 -15.93 -18.58
N ALA A 133 8.18 -15.81 -18.08
CA ALA A 133 7.49 -14.51 -17.96
C ALA A 133 8.21 -13.56 -16.99
N VAL A 134 8.65 -14.06 -15.84
CA VAL A 134 9.45 -13.28 -14.87
C VAL A 134 10.75 -12.80 -15.51
N LEU A 135 11.46 -13.67 -16.23
CA LEU A 135 12.67 -13.28 -16.95
C LEU A 135 12.40 -12.15 -17.95
N ALA A 136 11.32 -12.25 -18.73
CA ALA A 136 10.94 -11.20 -19.68
C ALA A 136 10.64 -9.85 -18.98
N ILE A 137 9.94 -9.87 -17.84
CA ILE A 137 9.67 -8.67 -17.04
C ILE A 137 10.96 -8.06 -16.47
N VAL A 138 11.87 -8.87 -15.95
CA VAL A 138 13.17 -8.40 -15.43
C VAL A 138 14.01 -7.77 -16.53
N VAL A 139 14.03 -8.39 -17.72
CA VAL A 139 14.73 -7.83 -18.90
C VAL A 139 14.08 -6.51 -19.34
N GLU A 140 12.74 -6.43 -19.43
CA GLU A 140 12.03 -5.19 -19.75
C GLU A 140 12.36 -4.08 -18.74
N ALA A 141 12.30 -4.37 -17.45
CA ALA A 141 12.61 -3.41 -16.40
C ALA A 141 14.06 -2.95 -16.50
N GLY A 142 15.01 -3.88 -16.72
CA GLY A 142 16.42 -3.58 -16.94
C GLY A 142 16.63 -2.66 -18.16
N LEU A 143 16.04 -3.00 -19.31
CA LEU A 143 16.11 -2.18 -20.52
C LEU A 143 15.48 -0.80 -20.31
N ARG A 144 14.37 -0.71 -19.59
CA ARG A 144 13.70 0.56 -19.25
C ARG A 144 14.59 1.44 -18.38
N ILE A 145 15.23 0.87 -17.37
CA ILE A 145 16.17 1.58 -16.48
C ILE A 145 17.43 2.01 -17.26
N SER A 146 18.04 1.12 -18.05
CA SER A 146 19.21 1.42 -18.87
C SER A 146 18.95 2.57 -19.86
N LYS A 147 17.80 2.55 -20.55
CA LYS A 147 17.41 3.65 -21.44
C LYS A 147 17.27 4.98 -20.71
N ARG A 148 16.69 4.99 -19.50
CA ARG A 148 16.57 6.21 -18.67
C ARG A 148 17.94 6.71 -18.21
N ALA A 149 18.82 5.81 -17.75
CA ALA A 149 20.16 6.16 -17.32
C ALA A 149 21.01 6.73 -18.47
N LEU A 150 20.91 6.13 -19.66
CA LEU A 150 21.67 6.58 -20.84
C LEU A 150 21.12 7.86 -21.47
N LYS A 151 19.81 8.13 -21.38
CA LYS A 151 19.21 9.42 -21.80
C LYS A 151 19.48 10.55 -20.81
N ASN A 152 19.75 10.24 -19.55
CA ASN A 152 20.10 11.21 -18.53
C ASN A 152 21.62 11.46 -18.51
N ARG A 153 22.21 11.74 -19.68
CA ARG A 153 23.51 12.43 -19.73
C ARG A 153 23.23 13.90 -19.37
N ALA A 154 23.98 14.38 -18.39
CA ALA A 154 23.99 15.76 -17.90
C ALA A 154 23.98 16.81 -19.03
#